data_AF-A8YB74-F1
#
_entry.id   AF-A8YB74-F1
#
_cell.length_a   1.000
_cell.length_b   1.000
_cell.length_c   1.000
_cell.angle_alpha   90.00
_cell.angle_beta   90.00
_cell.angle_gamma   90.00
#
_symmetry.space_group_name_H-M   'P 1'
#
loop_
_entity.id
_entity.type
_entity.pdbx_description
1 polymer ?
#
loop_
_entity_poly.entity_id
_entity_poly.type
_entity_poly.pdbx_seq_one_letter_code
_entity_poly.pdbx_strand_id
1 'polypeptide(L)' 'MMLNNLLETQGIIHCDPEIMSGVPVFVGSRVPLQTLFDYLEGEGGLAEFINDFPYLETQTMKVLENAAKLLIAQERCA' A
#
# COMPACT_ATOMS: atom_id res chain seq x y z
N MET A 1 11.66 -0.94 3.03
CA MET A 1 12.26 -1.10 1.67
C MET A 1 11.78 -2.37 0.98
N MET A 2 11.79 -3.55 1.62
CA MET A 2 11.36 -4.81 0.98
C MET A 2 9.90 -4.80 0.51
N LEU A 3 8.97 -4.25 1.30
CA LEU A 3 7.57 -4.15 0.91
C LEU A 3 7.37 -3.30 -0.34
N ASN A 4 7.91 -2.07 -0.38
CA ASN A 4 7.74 -1.17 -1.54
C ASN A 4 8.26 -1.81 -2.83
N ASN A 5 9.43 -2.45 -2.80
CA ASN A 5 9.97 -3.12 -4.00
C ASN A 5 9.06 -4.27 -4.48
N LEU A 6 8.52 -5.07 -3.56
CA LEU A 6 7.56 -6.13 -3.90
C LEU A 6 6.27 -5.56 -4.51
N LEU A 7 5.75 -4.46 -3.96
CA LEU A 7 4.53 -3.83 -4.46
C LEU A 7 4.75 -3.15 -5.83
N GLU A 8 5.93 -2.57 -6.07
CA GLU A 8 6.33 -2.01 -7.37
C GLU A 8 6.41 -3.10 -8.45
N THR A 9 7.09 -4.22 -8.17
CA THR A 9 7.20 -5.33 -9.15
C THR A 9 5.86 -5.98 -9.49
N GLN A 10 4.88 -5.89 -8.60
CA GLN A 10 3.50 -6.34 -8.83
C GLN A 10 2.61 -5.28 -9.50
N GLY A 11 3.15 -4.09 -9.79
CA GLY A 11 2.40 -2.98 -10.40
C GLY A 11 1.29 -2.43 -9.50
N ILE A 12 1.42 -2.56 -8.18
CA ILE A 12 0.45 -2.06 -7.22
C ILE A 12 0.70 -0.57 -6.94
N ILE A 13 1.98 -0.23 -6.77
CA ILE A 13 2.48 1.14 -6.62
C ILE A 13 3.52 1.44 -7.69
N HIS A 14 3.85 2.71 -7.86
CA HIS A 14 5.05 3.16 -8.55
C HIS A 14 5.73 4.29 -7.77
N CYS A 15 7.04 4.42 -7.95
CA CYS A 15 7.83 5.56 -7.51
C CYS A 15 8.42 6.22 -8.74
N ASP A 16 7.95 7.42 -9.06
CA ASP A 16 8.43 8.21 -10.20
C ASP A 16 8.82 9.60 -9.69
N PRO A 17 10.09 10.06 -9.87
CA PRO A 17 10.51 11.40 -9.44
C PRO A 17 9.62 12.53 -9.99
N GLU A 18 8.99 12.34 -11.15
CA GLU A 18 8.09 13.31 -11.77
C GLU A 18 6.68 13.29 -11.15
N ILE A 19 6.36 12.26 -10.35
CA ILE A 19 5.06 12.09 -9.67
C ILE A 19 5.27 12.17 -8.17
N MET A 20 4.73 13.22 -7.55
CA MET A 20 4.84 13.44 -6.09
C MET A 20 6.29 13.35 -5.56
N SER A 21 7.28 13.80 -6.34
CA SER A 21 8.71 13.78 -5.97
C SER A 21 9.24 12.38 -5.62
N GLY A 22 8.70 11.32 -6.24
CA GLY A 22 9.16 9.95 -6.03
C GLY A 22 8.58 9.26 -4.80
N VAL A 23 7.54 9.84 -4.17
CA VAL A 23 6.78 9.14 -3.12
C VAL A 23 6.08 7.92 -3.74
N PRO A 24 6.03 6.76 -3.04
CA PRO A 24 5.25 5.62 -3.48
C PRO A 24 3.76 5.95 -3.61
N VAL A 25 3.19 5.77 -4.80
CA VAL A 25 1.79 6.09 -5.12
C VAL A 25 1.11 4.88 -5.74
N PHE A 26 -0.17 4.65 -5.42
CA PHE A 26 -0.95 3.59 -6.07
C PHE A 26 -1.06 3.84 -7.58
N VAL A 27 -0.72 2.83 -8.39
CA VAL A 27 -0.79 2.90 -9.85
C VAL A 27 -2.19 3.29 -10.29
N GLY A 28 -2.28 4.26 -11.21
CA GLY A 28 -3.56 4.79 -11.70
C GLY A 28 -4.18 5.84 -10.79
N SER A 29 -3.48 6.30 -9.75
CA SER A 29 -3.95 7.32 -8.81
C SER A 29 -2.87 8.36 -8.49
N ARG A 30 -3.24 9.35 -7.67
CA ARG A 30 -2.30 10.24 -6.95
C ARG A 30 -2.37 10.04 -5.44
N VAL A 31 -2.83 8.88 -4.99
CA VAL A 31 -2.97 8.56 -3.57
C VAL A 31 -1.65 7.91 -3.11
N PRO A 32 -0.90 8.52 -2.17
CA PRO A 32 0.28 7.91 -1.60
C PRO A 32 -0.04 6.58 -0.91
N LEU A 33 0.92 5.65 -0.96
CA LEU A 33 0.84 4.43 -0.15
C LEU A 33 0.74 4.76 1.35
N GLN A 34 1.41 5.82 1.80
CA GLN A 34 1.37 6.28 3.19
C GLN A 34 -0.06 6.60 3.64
N THR A 35 -0.90 7.15 2.76
CA THR A 35 -2.28 7.51 3.10
C THR A 35 -3.10 6.29 3.55
N LEU A 36 -2.85 5.09 3.00
CA LEU A 36 -3.49 3.89 3.51
C LEU A 36 -3.16 3.68 4.99
N PHE A 37 -1.88 3.78 5.36
CA PHE A 37 -1.45 3.55 6.74
C PHE A 37 -1.94 4.66 7.68
N ASP A 38 -1.97 5.91 7.22
CA ASP A 38 -2.53 7.03 7.99
C ASP A 38 -4.02 6.78 8.33
N TYR A 39 -4.81 6.27 7.37
CA TYR A 39 -6.20 5.90 7.63
C TYR A 39 -6.31 4.72 8.60
N LEU A 40 -5.45 3.70 8.49
CA LEU A 40 -5.43 2.55 9.41
C LEU A 40 -5.09 2.94 10.86
N GLU A 41 -4.34 4.02 11.06
CA GLU A 41 -4.05 4.58 12.38
C GLU A 41 -5.22 5.42 12.95
N GLY A 42 -6.13 5.88 12.09
CA GLY A 42 -7.33 6.64 12.46
C GLY A 42 -8.52 5.78 12.90
N GLU A 43 -9.55 6.42 13.44
CA GLU A 43 -10.75 5.73 13.94
C GLU A 43 -11.58 5.07 12.82
N GLY A 44 -11.61 5.64 11.61
CA GLY A 44 -12.36 5.08 10.48
C GLY A 44 -11.63 3.95 9.74
N GLY A 45 -10.31 3.84 9.90
CA GLY A 45 -9.55 2.68 9.48
C GLY A 45 -9.63 2.37 7.97
N LEU A 46 -9.56 1.08 7.67
CA LEU A 46 -9.68 0.58 6.30
C LEU A 46 -11.05 0.89 5.67
N ALA A 47 -12.12 0.86 6.47
CA ALA A 47 -13.47 1.08 5.95
C ALA A 47 -13.62 2.51 5.39
N GLU A 48 -13.11 3.51 6.10
CA GLU A 48 -13.09 4.89 5.63
C GLU A 48 -12.22 5.07 4.39
N PHE A 49 -11.03 4.45 4.35
CA PHE A 49 -10.16 4.52 3.17
C PHE A 49 -10.84 3.96 1.91
N ILE A 50 -11.53 2.82 2.03
CA ILE A 50 -12.25 2.20 0.91
C ILE A 50 -13.47 3.03 0.49
N ASN A 51 -14.14 3.69 1.44
CA ASN A 51 -15.24 4.60 1.11
C ASN A 51 -14.76 5.81 0.31
N ASP A 52 -13.60 6.39 0.66
CA ASP A 52 -13.04 7.55 -0.04
C ASP A 52 -12.37 7.18 -1.38
N PHE A 53 -11.75 5.99 -1.44
CA PHE A 53 -11.03 5.50 -2.63
C PHE A 53 -11.51 4.10 -3.06
N PRO A 54 -12.77 3.94 -3.48
CA PRO A 54 -13.34 2.63 -3.79
C PRO A 54 -12.60 1.91 -4.94
N TYR A 55 -12.05 2.69 -5.88
CA TYR A 55 -11.26 2.14 -7.00
C TYR A 55 -9.90 1.55 -6.55
N LEU A 56 -9.45 1.80 -5.32
CA LEU A 56 -8.21 1.25 -4.76
C LEU A 56 -8.43 -0.03 -3.95
N GLU A 57 -9.66 -0.54 -3.81
CA GLU A 57 -9.96 -1.71 -2.96
C GLU A 57 -9.07 -2.92 -3.29
N THR A 58 -9.01 -3.29 -4.57
CA THR A 58 -8.21 -4.44 -5.00
C THR A 58 -6.71 -4.24 -4.74
N GLN A 59 -6.18 -3.03 -4.96
CA GLN A 59 -4.77 -2.72 -4.70
C GLN A 59 -4.47 -2.74 -3.21
N THR A 60 -5.37 -2.19 -2.39
CA THR A 60 -5.27 -2.15 -0.93
C THR A 60 -5.21 -3.55 -0.33
N MET A 61 -6.09 -4.44 -0.77
CA MET A 61 -6.07 -5.83 -0.31
C MET A 61 -4.74 -6.52 -0.63
N LYS A 62 -4.17 -6.27 -1.82
CA LYS A 62 -2.84 -6.80 -2.18
C LYS A 62 -1.72 -6.21 -1.32
N VAL A 63 -1.78 -4.93 -0.95
CA VAL A 63 -0.81 -4.32 -0.03
C VAL A 63 -0.84 -5.05 1.31
N LEU A 64 -2.02 -5.21 1.90
CA LEU A 64 -2.20 -5.86 3.20
C LEU A 64 -1.79 -7.35 3.15
N GLU A 65 -2.12 -8.06 2.07
CA GLU A 65 -1.73 -9.45 1.88
C GLU A 65 -0.21 -9.61 1.81
N ASN A 66 0.48 -8.77 1.02
CA ASN A 66 1.94 -8.82 0.92
C ASN A 66 2.60 -8.43 2.25
N ALA A 67 2.08 -7.42 2.95
CA ALA A 67 2.57 -7.04 4.28
C ALA A 67 2.43 -8.21 5.27
N ALA A 68 1.26 -8.85 5.33
CA ALA A 68 1.01 -10.01 6.19
C ALA A 68 1.93 -11.18 5.83
N LYS A 69 2.12 -11.49 4.53
CA LYS A 69 3.03 -12.53 4.06
C LYS A 69 4.47 -12.27 4.52
N LEU A 70 4.94 -11.04 4.42
CA LEU A 70 6.30 -10.67 4.85
C LEU A 70 6.46 -10.82 6.37
N LEU A 71 5.49 -10.38 7.16
CA LEU A 71 5.52 -10.52 8.62
C LEU A 71 5.50 -11.99 9.05
N ILE A 72 4.56 -12.78 8.52
CA ILE A 72 4.42 -14.20 8.87
C ILE A 72 5.60 -15.03 8.34
N ALA A 73 6.18 -14.69 7.20
CA ALA A 73 7.37 -15.37 6.67
C ALA A 73 8.59 -15.17 7.59
N GLN A 74 8.69 -14.01 8.27
CA GLN A 74 9.76 -13.75 9.24
C GLN A 74 9.62 -14.62 10.51
N GLU A 75 8.41 -14.99 10.92
CA GLU A 75 8.18 -15.83 12.11
C GLU A 75 8.55 -17.31 11.91
N ARG A 76 8.76 -17.79 10.68
CA ARG A 76 9.11 -19.20 10.40
C ARG A 76 10.61 -19.49 10.40
N CYS A 77 11.45 -18.49 10.66
CA CYS A 77 12.90 -18.64 10.73
C CYS A 77 13.49 -18.30 12.11
N ALA A 78 12.65 -18.21 13.16
CA ALA A 78 13.09 -18.05 14.54
C ALA A 78 13.04 -19.37 15.32
#